data_AF-A0AAE3UBX7-F1
#
_entry.id   AF-A0AAE3UBX7-F1
#
_cell.length_a   1.000
_cell.length_b   1.000
_cell.length_c   1.000
_cell.angle_alpha   90.00
_cell.angle_beta   90.00
_cell.angle_gamma   90.00
#
_symmetry.space_group_name_H-M   'P 1'
#
loop_
_entity.id
_entity.type
_entity.pdbx_description
1 polymer ?
#
loop_
_entity_poly.entity_id
_entity_poly.type
_entity_poly.pdbx_seq_one_letter_code
_entity_poly.pdbx_strand_id
1 'polypeptide(L)'
;MNRKALLFIIIVSYYFFMGCNSSAKKSKEEYDERIEKLVLQENKIGIDYTFKARSPKNESVDDYIITYLGSIQTINGDSLRFLKEIHFSGSSELTQHGSCVVTIYNSNQEKLGFYYVGGATDGPTRIERDKLIFDSREDCNLTTSISFRDSIPNQIFVRCTEKGGDLFTFGNQ
;
A
#
# COMPACT_ATOMS: atom_id res chain seq x y z
N MET A 1 13.42 44.84 39.75
CA MET A 1 13.37 43.97 38.56
C MET A 1 11.98 43.33 38.48
N ASN A 2 11.19 43.68 37.45
CA ASN A 2 9.73 43.55 37.47
C ASN A 2 9.27 42.10 37.24
N ARG A 3 8.58 41.49 38.21
CA ARG A 3 8.09 40.08 38.15
C ARG A 3 7.18 39.79 36.94
N LYS A 4 6.56 40.82 36.35
CA LYS A 4 5.73 40.70 35.14
C LYS A 4 6.54 40.47 33.85
N ALA A 5 7.80 40.93 33.80
CA ALA A 5 8.67 40.75 32.63
C ALA A 5 9.26 39.34 32.55
N LEU A 6 9.50 38.68 33.71
CA LEU A 6 10.02 37.32 33.76
C LEU A 6 8.99 36.27 33.32
N LEU A 7 7.70 36.51 33.60
CA LEU A 7 6.59 35.62 33.22
C LEU A 7 6.28 35.68 31.72
N PHE A 8 6.47 36.82 31.06
CA PHE A 8 6.26 36.96 29.61
C PHE A 8 7.32 36.22 28.78
N ILE A 9 8.57 36.14 29.26
CA ILE A 9 9.67 35.47 28.56
C ILE A 9 9.48 33.94 28.57
N ILE A 10 8.92 33.38 29.63
CA ILE A 10 8.69 31.94 29.75
C ILE A 10 7.57 31.47 28.81
N ILE A 11 6.51 32.27 28.62
CA ILE A 11 5.35 31.91 27.77
C ILE A 11 5.68 31.94 26.28
N VAL A 12 6.56 32.86 25.83
CA VAL A 12 6.99 32.91 24.41
C VAL A 12 7.93 31.75 24.05
N SER A 13 8.69 31.23 25.02
CA SER A 13 9.62 30.10 24.79
C SER A 13 8.93 28.73 24.67
N TYR A 14 7.67 28.59 25.12
CA TYR A 14 6.95 27.31 25.09
C TYR A 14 6.27 27.01 23.74
N TYR A 15 6.12 28.01 22.86
CA TYR A 15 5.53 27.84 21.53
C TYR A 15 6.53 27.44 20.43
N PHE A 16 7.81 27.27 20.77
CA PHE A 16 8.87 27.01 19.77
C PHE A 16 9.31 25.54 19.67
N PHE A 17 8.69 24.61 20.41
CA PHE A 17 9.13 23.20 20.46
C PHE A 17 8.16 22.17 19.87
N MET A 18 7.10 22.58 19.17
CA MET A 18 6.27 21.65 18.40
C MET A 18 6.21 22.05 16.94
N GLY A 19 6.97 21.35 16.10
CA GLY A 19 6.74 21.42 14.65
C GLY A 19 7.95 21.08 13.79
N CYS A 20 8.38 19.82 13.76
CA CYS A 20 9.06 19.30 12.56
C CYS A 20 8.98 17.77 12.56
N ASN A 21 7.95 17.22 11.90
CA ASN A 21 7.89 15.81 11.48
C ASN A 21 6.80 15.52 10.43
N SER A 22 5.93 16.47 10.10
CA SER A 22 4.84 16.27 9.12
C SER A 22 5.27 16.41 7.65
N SER A 23 6.32 17.17 7.35
CA SER A 23 6.74 17.44 5.96
C SER A 23 7.32 16.21 5.25
N ALA A 24 8.14 15.42 5.95
CA ALA A 24 8.76 14.21 5.40
C ALA A 24 7.72 13.12 5.11
N LYS A 25 6.77 12.91 6.04
CA LYS A 25 5.66 11.96 5.86
C LYS A 25 4.82 12.31 4.62
N LYS A 26 4.45 13.60 4.50
CA LYS A 26 3.70 14.11 3.35
C LYS A 26 4.44 13.88 2.02
N SER A 27 5.76 14.11 1.99
CA SER A 27 6.55 13.90 0.77
C SER A 27 6.66 12.43 0.34
N LYS A 28 6.60 11.49 1.30
CA LYS A 28 6.60 10.04 0.99
C LYS A 28 5.24 9.61 0.45
N GLU A 29 4.14 10.02 1.09
CA GLU A 29 2.79 9.75 0.60
C GLU A 29 2.59 10.28 -0.84
N GLU A 30 3.07 11.49 -1.13
CA GLU A 30 3.05 12.06 -2.48
C GLU A 30 3.91 11.27 -3.49
N TYR A 31 5.02 10.67 -3.05
CA TYR A 31 5.86 9.82 -3.89
C TYR A 31 5.17 8.50 -4.22
N ASP A 32 4.64 7.81 -3.20
CA ASP A 32 3.97 6.53 -3.29
C ASP A 32 2.76 6.63 -4.25
N GLU A 33 1.91 7.65 -4.06
CA GLU A 33 0.76 7.88 -4.93
C GLU A 33 1.17 8.15 -6.39
N ARG A 34 2.30 8.85 -6.60
CA ARG A 34 2.80 9.16 -7.94
C ARG A 34 3.25 7.91 -8.67
N ILE A 35 3.98 7.00 -8.02
CA ILE A 35 4.44 5.77 -8.66
C ILE A 35 3.28 4.81 -8.93
N GLU A 36 2.28 4.72 -8.04
CA GLU A 36 1.04 3.98 -8.29
C GLU A 36 0.33 4.51 -9.56
N LYS A 37 0.16 5.84 -9.67
CA LYS A 37 -0.46 6.48 -10.83
C LYS A 37 0.31 6.26 -12.13
N LEU A 38 1.64 6.31 -12.10
CA LEU A 38 2.46 6.02 -13.28
C LEU A 38 2.21 4.60 -13.82
N VAL A 39 2.14 3.59 -12.94
CA VAL A 39 1.85 2.21 -13.35
C VAL A 39 0.43 2.06 -13.89
N LEU A 40 -0.55 2.72 -13.29
CA LEU A 40 -1.93 2.73 -13.81
C LEU A 40 -2.03 3.39 -15.19
N GLN A 41 -1.25 4.43 -15.46
CA GLN A 41 -1.24 5.14 -16.74
C GLN A 41 -0.64 4.29 -17.87
N GLU A 42 0.37 3.48 -17.57
CA GLU A 42 0.93 2.52 -18.53
C GLU A 42 -0.12 1.50 -18.99
N ASN A 43 -1.07 1.15 -18.11
CA ASN A 43 -2.20 0.25 -18.40
C ASN A 43 -1.77 -1.13 -18.96
N LYS A 44 -0.59 -1.60 -18.57
CA LYS A 44 -0.05 -2.92 -18.94
C LYS A 44 -0.27 -3.89 -17.79
N ILE A 45 -1.09 -4.92 -18.04
CA ILE A 45 -1.45 -5.91 -17.03
C ILE A 45 -0.28 -6.89 -16.82
N GLY A 46 0.03 -7.18 -15.55
CA GLY A 46 0.99 -8.21 -15.15
C GLY A 46 2.46 -7.84 -15.34
N ILE A 47 2.76 -6.56 -15.62
CA ILE A 47 4.14 -6.07 -15.71
C ILE A 47 4.58 -5.51 -14.36
N ASP A 48 5.73 -5.96 -13.89
CA ASP A 48 6.36 -5.48 -12.67
C ASP A 48 7.21 -4.23 -12.97
N TYR A 49 6.89 -3.13 -12.29
CA TYR A 49 7.64 -1.88 -12.34
C TYR A 49 8.42 -1.71 -11.03
N THR A 50 9.74 -1.60 -11.13
CA THR A 50 10.62 -1.42 -9.96
C THR A 50 10.99 0.05 -9.77
N PHE A 51 10.74 0.58 -8.58
CA PHE A 51 11.13 1.92 -8.16
C PHE A 51 12.10 1.84 -6.98
N LYS A 52 13.24 2.52 -7.09
CA LYS A 52 14.24 2.60 -6.02
C LYS A 52 14.19 4.00 -5.41
N ALA A 53 13.81 4.11 -4.14
CA ALA A 53 13.74 5.38 -3.41
C ALA A 53 14.97 5.61 -2.49
N ARG A 54 16.04 4.86 -2.72
CA ARG A 54 17.26 4.88 -1.89
C ARG A 54 18.02 6.22 -2.00
N SER A 55 18.57 6.69 -0.88
CA SER A 55 19.55 7.77 -0.88
C SER A 55 20.93 7.21 -1.26
N PRO A 56 21.68 7.85 -2.19
CA PRO A 56 23.03 7.40 -2.57
C PRO A 56 24.04 7.33 -1.41
N LYS A 57 23.71 7.96 -0.27
CA LYS A 57 24.57 8.05 0.92
C LYS A 57 24.25 7.00 1.97
N ASN A 58 23.20 6.19 1.79
CA ASN A 58 22.74 5.23 2.78
C ASN A 58 22.48 3.86 2.16
N GLU A 59 22.85 2.80 2.87
CA GLU A 59 22.67 1.40 2.44
C GLU A 59 21.24 0.89 2.67
N SER A 60 20.37 1.72 3.27
CA SER A 60 18.97 1.37 3.53
C SER A 60 18.20 1.09 2.24
N VAL A 61 17.40 0.03 2.26
CA VAL A 61 16.49 -0.34 1.18
C VAL A 61 15.15 0.39 1.38
N ASP A 62 14.65 0.99 0.30
CA ASP A 62 13.32 1.57 0.19
C ASP A 62 12.89 1.40 -1.28
N ASP A 63 12.50 0.17 -1.62
CA ASP A 63 12.24 -0.25 -2.99
C ASP A 63 10.81 -0.72 -3.14
N TYR A 64 10.21 -0.43 -4.28
CA TYR A 64 8.83 -0.77 -4.59
C TYR A 64 8.79 -1.61 -5.87
N ILE A 65 8.00 -2.68 -5.85
CA ILE A 65 7.60 -3.41 -7.05
C ILE A 65 6.09 -3.25 -7.18
N ILE A 66 5.64 -2.60 -8.25
CA ILE A 66 4.22 -2.33 -8.48
C ILE A 66 3.77 -3.02 -9.76
N THR A 67 2.68 -3.78 -9.66
CA THR A 67 2.06 -4.54 -10.75
C THR A 67 0.61 -4.11 -10.92
N TYR A 68 0.22 -3.72 -12.13
CA TYR A 68 -1.21 -3.57 -12.47
C TYR A 68 -1.82 -4.94 -12.77
N LEU A 69 -2.78 -5.37 -11.95
CA LEU A 69 -3.42 -6.68 -12.10
C LEU A 69 -4.58 -6.68 -13.09
N GLY A 70 -5.07 -5.48 -13.46
CA GLY A 70 -6.23 -5.30 -14.32
C GLY A 70 -7.40 -4.65 -13.59
N SER A 71 -8.59 -4.80 -14.18
CA SER A 71 -9.82 -4.20 -13.68
C SER A 71 -10.97 -5.19 -13.59
N ILE A 72 -11.84 -5.01 -12.59
CA ILE A 72 -13.11 -5.74 -12.43
C ILE A 72 -14.25 -4.74 -12.61
N GLN A 73 -15.24 -5.10 -13.44
CA GLN A 73 -16.48 -4.34 -13.59
C GLN A 73 -17.48 -4.80 -12.53
N THR A 74 -18.05 -3.86 -11.77
CA THR A 74 -19.11 -4.17 -10.81
C THR A 74 -20.46 -4.30 -11.50
N ILE A 75 -21.44 -4.90 -10.82
CA ILE A 75 -22.83 -4.96 -11.30
C ILE A 75 -23.46 -3.58 -11.52
N ASN A 76 -22.96 -2.55 -10.84
CA ASN A 76 -23.44 -1.17 -10.95
C ASN A 76 -22.76 -0.41 -12.10
N GLY A 77 -21.81 -1.04 -12.80
CA GLY A 77 -21.08 -0.45 -13.93
C GLY A 77 -19.79 0.25 -13.55
N ASP A 78 -19.40 0.24 -12.27
CA ASP A 78 -18.13 0.83 -11.82
C ASP A 78 -16.95 -0.02 -12.28
N SER A 79 -15.83 0.64 -12.58
CA SER A 79 -14.57 -0.04 -12.89
C SER A 79 -13.59 0.05 -11.74
N LEU A 80 -13.33 -1.08 -11.10
CA LEU A 80 -12.34 -1.21 -10.03
C LEU A 80 -11.02 -1.65 -10.63
N ARG A 81 -9.97 -0.85 -10.50
CA ARG A 81 -8.61 -1.11 -11.00
C ARG A 81 -7.72 -1.53 -9.83
N PHE A 82 -6.98 -2.62 -9.99
CA PHE A 82 -6.20 -3.23 -8.91
C PHE A 82 -4.71 -3.10 -9.17
N LEU A 83 -4.02 -2.47 -8.23
CA LEU A 83 -2.56 -2.50 -8.14
C LEU A 83 -2.15 -3.44 -7.01
N LYS A 84 -1.13 -4.24 -7.25
CA LYS A 84 -0.35 -4.88 -6.20
C LYS A 84 0.94 -4.09 -6.05
N GLU A 85 1.26 -3.71 -4.82
CA GLU A 85 2.53 -3.14 -4.43
C GLU A 85 3.23 -4.11 -3.49
N ILE A 86 4.53 -4.33 -3.73
CA ILE A 86 5.44 -4.92 -2.77
C ILE A 86 6.43 -3.85 -2.36
N HIS A 87 6.44 -3.50 -1.07
CA HIS A 87 7.37 -2.54 -0.50
C HIS A 87 8.46 -3.27 0.30
N PHE A 88 9.69 -3.19 -0.20
CA PHE A 88 10.88 -3.67 0.49
C PHE A 88 11.53 -2.54 1.28
N SER A 89 11.66 -2.75 2.59
CA SER A 89 12.31 -1.80 3.48
C SER A 89 13.27 -2.49 4.44
N GLY A 90 14.39 -1.84 4.75
CA GLY A 90 15.39 -2.38 5.68
C GLY A 90 16.65 -1.53 5.78
N SER A 91 17.49 -1.84 6.77
CA SER A 91 18.78 -1.16 6.94
C SER A 91 19.83 -1.57 5.91
N SER A 92 19.64 -2.72 5.27
CA SER A 92 20.50 -3.28 4.22
C SER A 92 19.73 -4.29 3.39
N GLU A 93 20.30 -4.71 2.25
CA GLU A 93 19.73 -5.78 1.40
C GLU A 93 19.56 -7.12 2.13
N LEU A 94 20.42 -7.41 3.12
CA LEU A 94 20.41 -8.66 3.88
C LEU A 94 19.36 -8.68 4.99
N THR A 95 18.85 -7.51 5.38
CA THR A 95 17.93 -7.32 6.52
C THR A 95 16.61 -6.69 6.09
N GLN A 96 16.32 -6.67 4.79
CA GLN A 96 15.08 -6.11 4.26
C GLN A 96 13.89 -7.04 4.50
N HIS A 97 12.73 -6.43 4.68
CA HIS A 97 11.44 -7.12 4.74
C HIS A 97 10.55 -6.58 3.62
N GLY A 98 9.84 -7.49 2.96
CA GLY A 98 8.85 -7.16 1.95
C GLY A 98 7.45 -7.22 2.53
N SER A 99 6.68 -6.16 2.36
CA SER A 99 5.25 -6.12 2.66
C SER A 99 4.45 -6.01 1.37
N CYS A 100 3.21 -6.51 1.35
CA CYS A 100 2.35 -6.44 0.18
C CYS A 100 1.04 -5.69 0.47
N VAL A 101 0.71 -4.77 -0.42
CA VAL A 101 -0.53 -3.99 -0.40
C VAL A 101 -1.25 -4.17 -1.73
N VAL A 102 -2.56 -4.35 -1.68
CA VAL A 102 -3.43 -4.31 -2.86
C VAL A 102 -4.23 -3.03 -2.81
N THR A 103 -3.88 -2.06 -3.66
CA THR A 103 -4.58 -0.78 -3.77
C THR A 103 -5.67 -0.86 -4.84
N ILE A 104 -6.85 -0.35 -4.51
CA ILE A 104 -8.00 -0.29 -5.43
C ILE A 104 -8.23 1.16 -5.85
N TYR A 105 -8.37 1.36 -7.15
CA TYR A 105 -8.70 2.63 -7.77
C TYR A 105 -10.01 2.54 -8.56
N ASN A 106 -10.66 3.66 -8.78
CA ASN A 106 -11.74 3.74 -9.78
C ASN A 106 -11.19 4.02 -11.20
N SER A 107 -12.11 4.15 -12.18
CA SER A 107 -11.78 4.50 -13.57
C SER A 107 -11.04 5.84 -13.71
N ASN A 108 -11.27 6.78 -12.80
CA ASN A 108 -10.68 8.11 -12.79
C ASN A 108 -9.31 8.14 -12.09
N GLN A 109 -8.77 6.99 -11.70
CA GLN A 109 -7.53 6.86 -10.91
C GLN A 109 -7.62 7.54 -9.54
N GLU A 110 -8.82 7.61 -8.96
CA GLU A 110 -9.01 7.99 -7.57
C GLU A 110 -8.85 6.75 -6.69
N LYS A 111 -8.01 6.84 -5.65
CA LYS A 111 -7.74 5.75 -4.71
C LYS A 111 -8.99 5.53 -3.86
N LEU A 112 -9.55 4.33 -3.92
CA LEU A 112 -10.74 3.94 -3.15
C LEU A 112 -10.37 3.35 -1.79
N GLY A 113 -9.18 2.77 -1.68
CA GLY A 113 -8.65 2.16 -0.46
C GLY A 113 -7.71 1.01 -0.78
N PHE A 114 -7.39 0.19 0.22
CA PHE A 114 -6.40 -0.86 0.07
C PHE A 114 -6.62 -2.04 1.03
N TYR A 115 -5.98 -3.17 0.72
CA TYR A 115 -5.76 -4.28 1.65
C TYR A 115 -4.27 -4.44 1.91
N TYR A 116 -3.86 -4.43 3.18
CA TYR A 116 -2.53 -4.87 3.58
C TYR A 116 -2.56 -6.40 3.70
N VAL A 117 -1.98 -7.10 2.72
CA VAL A 117 -2.14 -8.56 2.54
C VAL A 117 -0.95 -9.36 3.04
N GLY A 118 -0.08 -8.77 3.86
CA GLY A 118 1.02 -9.48 4.53
C GLY A 118 2.38 -9.27 3.87
N GLY A 119 3.12 -10.35 3.66
CA GLY A 119 4.47 -10.36 3.08
C GLY A 119 4.51 -10.23 1.56
N ALA A 120 5.73 -10.13 1.00
CA ALA A 120 5.96 -9.93 -0.44
C ALA A 120 5.33 -10.99 -1.36
N THR A 121 5.12 -12.20 -0.88
CA THR A 121 4.58 -13.32 -1.66
C THR A 121 3.10 -13.59 -1.38
N ASP A 122 2.49 -12.84 -0.48
CA ASP A 122 1.14 -13.09 0.04
C ASP A 122 0.05 -12.50 -0.86
N GLY A 123 0.42 -11.56 -1.72
CA GLY A 123 -0.49 -10.84 -2.58
C GLY A 123 -1.08 -11.68 -3.73
N PRO A 124 -2.16 -11.18 -4.35
CA PRO A 124 -2.76 -11.81 -5.51
C PRO A 124 -1.85 -11.74 -6.74
N THR A 125 -1.98 -12.70 -7.64
CA THR A 125 -1.13 -12.81 -8.83
C THR A 125 -1.83 -12.30 -10.09
N ARG A 126 -3.16 -12.40 -10.16
CA ARG A 126 -3.95 -12.03 -11.33
C ARG A 126 -5.41 -11.74 -10.99
N ILE A 127 -6.10 -11.18 -11.97
CA ILE A 127 -7.56 -11.21 -12.04
C ILE A 127 -7.96 -12.29 -13.05
N GLU A 128 -8.94 -13.11 -12.68
CA GLU A 128 -9.58 -14.06 -13.59
C GLU A 128 -11.10 -13.82 -13.56
N ARG A 129 -11.66 -13.43 -14.71
CA ARG A 129 -13.05 -12.94 -14.83
C ARG A 129 -13.30 -11.72 -13.93
N ASP A 130 -14.02 -11.91 -12.84
CA ASP A 130 -14.47 -10.91 -11.87
C ASP A 130 -13.89 -11.18 -10.47
N LYS A 131 -12.79 -11.94 -10.41
CA LYS A 131 -12.17 -12.39 -9.17
C LYS A 131 -10.69 -12.08 -9.13
N LEU A 132 -10.25 -11.61 -7.97
CA LEU A 132 -8.85 -11.50 -7.60
C LEU A 132 -8.36 -12.86 -7.12
N ILE A 133 -7.26 -13.34 -7.70
CA ILE A 133 -6.76 -14.70 -7.44
C ILE A 133 -5.48 -14.64 -6.61
N PHE A 134 -5.53 -15.28 -5.45
CA PHE A 134 -4.40 -15.59 -4.59
C PHE A 134 -4.01 -17.03 -4.87
N ASP A 135 -2.87 -17.25 -5.52
CA ASP A 135 -2.41 -18.59 -5.86
C ASP A 135 -1.84 -19.32 -4.64
N SER A 136 -1.84 -20.66 -4.72
CA SER A 136 -1.06 -21.46 -3.79
C SER A 136 0.43 -21.19 -3.94
N ARG A 137 1.15 -21.24 -2.82
CA ARG A 137 2.59 -21.06 -2.66
C ARG A 137 3.11 -22.04 -1.62
N GLU A 138 4.43 -22.10 -1.45
CA GLU A 138 5.09 -23.11 -0.60
C GLU A 138 4.60 -23.10 0.86
N ASP A 139 4.34 -21.93 1.41
CA ASP A 139 3.83 -21.69 2.76
C ASP A 139 2.30 -21.62 2.83
N CYS A 140 1.60 -21.75 1.69
CA CYS A 140 0.16 -21.55 1.57
C CYS A 140 -0.46 -22.36 0.44
N ASN A 141 -0.98 -23.55 0.74
CA ASN A 141 -1.21 -24.59 -0.28
C ASN A 141 -2.57 -24.52 -0.99
N LEU A 142 -3.36 -23.46 -0.77
CA LEU A 142 -4.68 -23.31 -1.39
C LEU A 142 -4.76 -22.04 -2.22
N THR A 143 -5.38 -22.15 -3.40
CA THR A 143 -5.80 -21.00 -4.18
C THR A 143 -7.07 -20.41 -3.60
N THR A 144 -7.09 -19.09 -3.38
CA THR A 144 -8.29 -18.35 -3.00
C THR A 144 -8.71 -17.40 -4.11
N SER A 145 -10.00 -17.40 -4.45
CA SER A 145 -10.59 -16.44 -5.38
C SER A 145 -11.56 -15.54 -4.63
N ILE A 146 -11.35 -14.21 -4.70
CA ILE A 146 -12.22 -13.22 -4.06
C ILE A 146 -12.95 -12.44 -5.14
N SER A 147 -14.28 -12.41 -5.09
CA SER A 147 -15.09 -11.64 -6.04
C SER A 147 -15.25 -10.19 -5.57
N PHE A 148 -15.15 -9.26 -6.52
CA PHE A 148 -15.42 -7.84 -6.35
C PHE A 148 -16.59 -7.37 -7.23
N ARG A 149 -17.40 -8.33 -7.70
CA ARG A 149 -18.48 -8.07 -8.67
C ARG A 149 -19.60 -7.20 -8.08
N ASP A 150 -19.97 -7.42 -6.81
CA ASP A 150 -21.09 -6.72 -6.19
C ASP A 150 -20.64 -5.40 -5.55
N SER A 151 -19.55 -5.43 -4.79
CA SER A 151 -18.91 -4.27 -4.16
C SER A 151 -17.48 -4.60 -3.76
N ILE A 152 -16.73 -3.59 -3.27
CA ILE A 152 -15.50 -3.83 -2.51
C ILE A 152 -15.89 -4.45 -1.17
N PRO A 153 -15.42 -5.66 -0.81
CA PRO A 153 -15.68 -6.24 0.50
C PRO A 153 -15.06 -5.38 1.61
N ASN A 154 -15.62 -5.41 2.82
CA ASN A 154 -14.93 -4.79 3.97
C ASN A 154 -13.80 -5.67 4.48
N GLN A 155 -13.88 -6.97 4.22
CA GLN A 155 -12.89 -7.97 4.61
C GLN A 155 -12.78 -9.05 3.55
N ILE A 156 -11.59 -9.61 3.40
CA ILE A 156 -11.32 -10.74 2.53
C ILE A 156 -10.62 -11.82 3.37
N PHE A 157 -11.00 -13.08 3.15
CA PHE A 157 -10.37 -14.21 3.81
C PHE A 157 -9.59 -15.02 2.78
N VAL A 158 -8.26 -15.00 2.88
CA VAL A 158 -7.37 -15.77 2.02
C VAL A 158 -7.07 -17.09 2.71
N ARG A 159 -7.64 -18.17 2.17
CA ARG A 159 -7.42 -19.52 2.68
C ARG A 159 -6.01 -19.97 2.35
N CYS A 160 -5.39 -20.58 3.35
CA CYS A 160 -4.02 -21.07 3.26
C CYS A 160 -3.92 -22.58 3.48
N THR A 161 -4.83 -23.11 4.29
CA THR A 161 -5.03 -24.54 4.52
C THR A 161 -6.52 -24.85 4.57
N GLU A 162 -6.90 -26.13 4.58
CA GLU A 162 -8.29 -26.56 4.73
C GLU A 162 -8.98 -26.02 5.98
N LYS A 163 -8.20 -25.65 7.01
CA LYS A 163 -8.71 -25.22 8.33
C LYS A 163 -8.32 -23.80 8.71
N GLY A 164 -7.60 -23.08 7.85
CA GLY A 164 -7.01 -21.80 8.25
C GLY A 164 -6.59 -20.91 7.10
N GLY A 165 -6.27 -19.67 7.45
CA GLY A 165 -5.92 -18.60 6.53
C GLY A 165 -5.97 -17.27 7.23
N ASP A 166 -5.82 -16.20 6.46
CA ASP A 166 -5.69 -14.85 6.96
C ASP A 166 -6.88 -14.00 6.58
N LEU A 167 -7.34 -13.18 7.53
CA LEU A 167 -8.42 -12.22 7.34
C LEU A 167 -7.83 -10.82 7.19
N PHE A 168 -8.01 -10.23 6.02
CA PHE A 168 -7.55 -8.87 5.74
C PHE A 168 -8.73 -7.91 5.75
N THR A 169 -8.55 -6.74 6.36
CA THR A 169 -9.57 -5.71 6.44
C THR A 169 -9.26 -4.58 5.46
N PHE A 170 -10.30 -4.09 4.79
CA PHE A 170 -10.20 -2.97 3.87
C PHE A 170 -9.92 -1.68 4.65
N GLY A 171 -8.85 -0.99 4.27
CA GLY A 171 -8.44 0.29 4.83
C GLY A 171 -8.75 1.44 3.87
N ASN A 172 -9.14 2.57 4.44
CA ASN A 172 -9.24 3.84 3.73
C ASN A 172 -8.02 4.71 4.04
N GLN A 173 -7.75 5.67 3.16
CA GLN A 173 -6.73 6.70 3.37
C GLN A 173 -7.19 7.74 4.38
#